data_AF-A0A3C1XBP1-F1
#
_entry.id   AF-A0A3C1XBP1-F1
#
_cell.length_a   1.000
_cell.length_b   1.000
_cell.length_c   1.000
_cell.angle_alpha   90.00
_cell.angle_beta   90.00
_cell.angle_gamma   90.00
#
_symmetry.space_group_name_H-M   'P 1'
#
loop_
_entity.id
_entity.type
_entity.pdbx_description
1 polymer ?
#
loop_
_entity_poly.entity_id
_entity_poly.type
_entity_poly.pdbx_seq_one_letter_code
_entity_poly.pdbx_strand_id
1 'polypeptide(L)'
;MNGNPPADLAELLRYMEDTTEKNVCNESIRRLHEMVQHTKQDAKVGLAYMKWYEIENMCREEGRKEGELVVITILRNLVRQNYSVEEISHLTELPCTVIKEIEEQLNSHPEWDNEQVLAGIQSPVIPERLKL
;
A
#
# COMPACT_ATOMS: atom_id res chain seq x y z
N MET A 1 15.16 37.38 -27.14
CA MET A 1 14.89 36.12 -27.86
C MET A 1 13.62 35.54 -27.26
N ASN A 2 12.58 35.35 -28.06
CA ASN A 2 11.31 34.82 -27.57
C ASN A 2 11.54 33.37 -27.12
N GLY A 3 11.24 33.05 -25.85
CA GLY A 3 11.42 31.73 -25.24
C GLY A 3 10.40 30.69 -25.70
N ASN A 4 9.93 30.77 -26.94
CA ASN A 4 8.99 29.79 -27.49
C ASN A 4 9.80 28.61 -28.05
N PRO A 5 9.59 27.37 -27.57
CA PRO A 5 10.30 26.22 -28.09
C PRO A 5 10.01 26.05 -29.58
N PRO A 6 10.96 25.47 -30.35
CA PRO A 6 10.72 25.07 -31.73
C PRO A 6 9.45 24.20 -31.82
N ALA A 7 8.69 24.35 -32.91
CA ALA A 7 7.40 23.66 -33.09
C ALA A 7 7.50 22.16 -32.85
N ASP A 8 8.54 21.51 -33.41
CA ASP A 8 8.77 20.07 -33.26
C ASP A 8 8.94 19.64 -31.80
N LEU A 9 9.60 20.48 -30.97
CA LEU A 9 9.77 20.20 -29.55
C LEU A 9 8.45 20.39 -28.79
N ALA A 10 7.70 21.44 -29.11
CA ALA A 10 6.38 21.67 -28.51
C ALA A 10 5.41 20.53 -28.83
N GLU A 11 5.44 20.04 -30.08
CA GLU A 11 4.66 18.90 -30.55
C GLU A 11 5.02 17.60 -29.85
N LEU A 12 6.33 17.32 -29.69
CA LEU A 12 6.80 16.16 -28.95
C LEU A 12 6.38 16.21 -27.49
N LEU A 13 6.57 17.36 -26.81
CA LEU A 13 6.21 17.53 -25.41
C LEU A 13 4.70 17.33 -25.19
N ARG A 14 3.86 17.89 -26.06
CA ARG A 14 2.41 17.69 -26.02
C ARG A 14 2.02 16.21 -26.16
N TYR A 15 2.73 15.46 -27.00
CA TYR A 15 2.50 14.02 -27.14
C TYR A 15 3.03 13.20 -25.95
N MET A 16 4.13 13.61 -25.33
CA MET A 16 4.67 12.94 -24.13
C MET A 16 3.78 13.16 -22.90
N GLU A 17 3.15 14.33 -22.79
CA GLU A 17 2.21 14.66 -21.70
C GLU A 17 0.95 13.78 -21.75
N ASP A 18 0.41 13.55 -22.95
CA ASP A 18 -0.70 12.61 -23.16
C ASP A 18 -0.45 11.75 -24.41
N THR A 19 0.12 10.57 -24.17
CA THR A 19 0.54 9.62 -25.21
C THR A 19 -0.66 8.88 -25.82
N THR A 20 -1.43 9.59 -26.63
CA THR A 20 -2.62 9.13 -27.34
C THR A 20 -2.53 9.37 -28.84
N GLU A 21 -3.30 8.61 -29.63
CA GLU A 21 -3.35 8.75 -31.09
C GLU A 21 -3.79 10.17 -31.52
N LYS A 22 -4.66 10.81 -30.74
CA LYS A 22 -5.15 12.18 -30.98
C LYS A 22 -4.03 13.24 -30.95
N ASN A 23 -2.94 12.96 -30.24
CA ASN A 23 -1.80 13.88 -30.12
C ASN A 23 -0.69 13.60 -31.14
N VAL A 24 -0.87 12.62 -32.03
CA VAL A 24 0.04 12.36 -33.16
C VAL A 24 -0.15 13.42 -34.24
N CYS A 25 0.73 14.42 -34.28
CA CYS A 25 0.65 15.53 -35.22
C CYS A 25 1.65 15.47 -36.39
N ASN A 26 2.66 14.62 -36.32
CA ASN A 26 3.64 14.46 -37.40
C ASN A 26 4.12 13.00 -37.55
N GLU A 27 4.84 12.72 -38.63
CA GLU A 27 5.33 11.37 -38.98
C GLU A 27 6.34 10.82 -37.96
N SER A 28 7.20 11.67 -37.39
CA SER A 28 8.15 11.26 -36.36
C SER A 28 7.43 10.81 -35.08
N ILE A 29 6.40 11.54 -34.67
CA ILE A 29 5.55 11.18 -33.52
C ILE A 29 4.70 9.94 -33.84
N ARG A 30 4.25 9.77 -35.09
CA ARG A 30 3.52 8.55 -35.52
C ARG A 30 4.38 7.30 -35.34
N ARG A 31 5.64 7.33 -35.80
CA ARG A 31 6.58 6.22 -35.61
C ARG A 31 6.85 5.93 -34.13
N LEU A 32 7.02 6.98 -33.32
CA LEU A 32 7.13 6.83 -31.86
C LEU A 32 5.86 6.20 -31.27
N HIS A 33 4.68 6.60 -31.73
CA HIS A 33 3.41 6.01 -31.29
C HIS A 33 3.31 4.53 -31.62
N GLU A 34 3.65 4.13 -32.84
CA GLU A 34 3.66 2.72 -33.25
C GLU A 34 4.63 1.89 -32.39
N MET A 35 5.83 2.41 -32.11
CA MET A 35 6.78 1.75 -31.21
C MET A 35 6.23 1.62 -29.79
N VAL A 36 5.58 2.66 -29.26
CA VAL A 36 4.93 2.63 -27.94
C VAL A 36 3.79 1.63 -27.91
N GLN A 37 2.92 1.59 -28.93
CA GLN A 37 1.81 0.63 -29.00
C GLN A 37 2.31 -0.80 -29.10
N HIS A 38 3.32 -1.06 -29.94
CA HIS A 38 3.95 -2.37 -30.04
C HIS A 38 4.55 -2.80 -28.69
N THR A 39 5.21 -1.89 -27.98
CA THR A 39 5.79 -2.17 -26.65
C THR A 39 4.70 -2.41 -25.58
N LYS A 40 3.60 -1.65 -25.62
CA LYS A 40 2.43 -1.86 -24.74
C LYS A 40 1.73 -3.19 -25.01
N GLN A 41 1.71 -3.63 -26.27
CA GLN A 41 1.14 -4.91 -26.70
C GLN A 41 2.10 -6.08 -26.50
N ASP A 42 3.38 -5.83 -26.18
CA ASP A 42 4.33 -6.88 -25.86
C ASP A 42 3.90 -7.57 -24.55
N ALA A 43 3.46 -8.82 -24.68
CA ALA A 43 3.02 -9.65 -23.58
C ALA A 43 4.06 -9.76 -22.44
N LYS A 44 5.36 -9.58 -22.73
CA LYS A 44 6.41 -9.56 -21.70
C LYS A 44 6.32 -8.34 -20.79
N VAL A 45 5.97 -7.17 -21.35
CA VAL A 45 5.81 -5.93 -20.58
C VAL A 45 4.55 -6.01 -19.71
N GLY A 46 3.44 -6.51 -20.28
CA GLY A 46 2.23 -6.78 -19.52
C GLY A 46 2.45 -7.79 -18.38
N LEU A 47 3.16 -8.88 -18.65
CA LEU A 47 3.51 -9.89 -17.63
C LEU A 47 4.43 -9.33 -16.54
N ALA A 48 5.42 -8.51 -16.92
CA ALA A 48 6.31 -7.87 -15.94
C ALA A 48 5.52 -6.94 -15.01
N TYR A 49 4.57 -6.16 -15.55
CA TYR A 49 3.69 -5.31 -14.75
C TYR A 49 2.83 -6.14 -13.78
N MET A 50 2.21 -7.21 -14.26
CA MET A 50 1.40 -8.10 -13.41
C MET A 50 2.22 -8.70 -12.26
N LYS A 51 3.43 -9.18 -12.54
CA LYS A 51 4.34 -9.71 -11.52
C LYS A 51 4.71 -8.67 -10.47
N TRP A 52 5.02 -7.45 -10.91
CA TRP A 52 5.31 -6.34 -9.98
C TRP A 52 4.12 -6.01 -9.10
N TYR A 53 2.93 -5.95 -9.67
CA TYR A 53 1.70 -5.70 -8.93
C TYR A 53 1.39 -6.81 -7.91
N GLU A 54 1.57 -8.08 -8.29
CA GLU A 54 1.43 -9.22 -7.38
C GLU A 54 2.42 -9.15 -6.21
N ILE A 55 3.69 -8.87 -6.50
CA ILE A 55 4.74 -8.72 -5.48
C ILE A 55 4.45 -7.53 -4.56
N GLU A 56 4.04 -6.38 -5.11
CA GLU A 56 3.71 -5.21 -4.31
C GLU A 56 2.56 -5.50 -3.33
N ASN A 57 1.50 -6.17 -3.82
CA ASN A 57 0.38 -6.57 -2.96
C ASN A 57 0.80 -7.57 -1.89
N MET A 58 1.62 -8.56 -2.24
CA MET A 58 2.17 -9.50 -1.27
C MET A 58 2.98 -8.78 -0.20
N CYS A 59 3.94 -7.93 -0.58
CA CYS A 59 4.77 -7.17 0.36
C CYS A 59 3.93 -6.25 1.24
N ARG A 60 2.89 -5.61 0.70
CA ARG A 60 1.98 -4.75 1.47
C ARG A 60 1.19 -5.53 2.50
N GLU A 61 0.69 -6.71 2.13
CA GLU A 61 -0.07 -7.58 3.04
C GLU A 61 0.82 -8.22 4.11
N GLU A 62 2.01 -8.68 3.74
CA GLU A 62 3.02 -9.17 4.68
C GLU A 62 3.41 -8.06 5.67
N GLY A 63 3.74 -6.87 5.19
CA GLY A 63 4.07 -5.73 6.04
C GLY A 63 2.92 -5.31 6.96
N ARG A 64 1.68 -5.41 6.50
CA ARG A 64 0.48 -5.19 7.34
C ARG A 64 0.41 -6.22 8.46
N LYS A 65 0.54 -7.51 8.14
CA LYS A 65 0.50 -8.61 9.13
C LYS A 65 1.64 -8.47 10.14
N GLU A 66 2.86 -8.16 9.69
CA GLU A 66 4.00 -7.92 10.57
C GLU A 66 3.76 -6.73 11.51
N GLY A 67 3.23 -5.62 10.99
CA GLY A 67 2.86 -4.46 11.78
C GLY A 67 1.82 -4.78 12.87
N GLU A 68 0.79 -5.55 12.52
CA GLU A 68 -0.20 -6.01 13.50
C GLU A 68 0.41 -6.88 14.59
N LEU A 69 1.31 -7.81 14.24
CA LEU A 69 2.01 -8.64 15.23
C LEU A 69 2.92 -7.84 16.16
N VAL A 70 3.58 -6.79 15.65
CA VAL A 70 4.34 -5.85 16.48
C VAL A 70 3.40 -5.13 17.46
N VAL A 71 2.22 -4.68 17.01
CA VAL A 71 1.23 -4.04 17.87
C VAL A 71 0.74 -5.01 18.95
N ILE A 72 0.39 -6.25 18.62
CA ILE A 72 0.00 -7.28 19.60
C ILE A 72 1.11 -7.50 20.62
N THR A 73 2.37 -7.55 20.19
CA THR A 73 3.53 -7.69 21.09
C THR A 73 3.59 -6.55 22.10
N ILE A 74 3.43 -5.30 21.64
CA ILE A 74 3.44 -4.12 22.50
C ILE A 74 2.26 -4.18 23.49
N LEU A 75 1.05 -4.43 22.99
CA LEU A 75 -0.17 -4.49 23.82
C LEU A 75 -0.08 -5.57 24.88
N ARG A 76 0.40 -6.76 24.52
CA ARG A 76 0.66 -7.85 25.48
C ARG A 76 1.60 -7.42 26.59
N ASN A 77 2.68 -6.72 26.25
CA ASN A 77 3.63 -6.23 27.26
C ASN A 77 3.02 -5.17 28.17
N LEU A 78 2.15 -4.30 27.65
CA LEU A 78 1.46 -3.28 28.45
C LEU A 78 0.41 -3.91 29.38
N VAL A 79 -0.39 -4.86 28.89
CA VAL A 79 -1.36 -5.61 29.71
C VAL A 79 -0.64 -6.36 30.83
N ARG A 80 0.49 -7.02 30.54
CA ARG A 80 1.31 -7.72 31.56
C ARG A 80 1.93 -6.77 32.60
N GLN A 81 2.05 -5.48 32.28
CA GLN A 81 2.50 -4.44 33.19
C GLN A 81 1.34 -3.80 33.97
N ASN A 82 0.12 -4.34 33.86
CA ASN A 82 -1.07 -3.90 34.58
C ASN A 82 -1.53 -2.47 34.25
N TYR A 83 -1.17 -1.93 33.08
CA TYR A 83 -1.79 -0.69 32.56
C TYR A 83 -3.29 -0.89 32.31
N SER A 84 -4.11 0.12 32.59
CA SER A 84 -5.55 0.05 32.31
C SER A 84 -5.83 0.12 30.80
N VAL A 85 -6.99 -0.37 30.37
CA VAL A 85 -7.44 -0.27 28.97
C VAL A 85 -7.41 1.19 28.48
N GLU A 86 -7.81 2.14 29.31
CA GLU A 86 -7.81 3.57 29.00
C GLU A 86 -6.39 4.13 28.85
N GLU A 87 -5.45 3.70 29.71
CA GLU A 87 -4.05 4.10 29.61
C GLU A 87 -3.40 3.54 28.33
N ILE A 88 -3.64 2.27 28.03
CA ILE A 88 -3.14 1.63 26.80
C ILE A 88 -3.73 2.31 25.57
N SER A 89 -5.02 2.64 25.59
CA SER A 89 -5.72 3.38 24.53
C SER A 89 -5.06 4.73 24.28
N HIS A 90 -4.77 5.47 25.35
CA HIS A 90 -4.08 6.74 25.25
C HIS A 90 -2.65 6.61 24.71
N LEU A 91 -1.88 5.61 25.17
CA LEU A 91 -0.47 5.41 24.77
C LEU A 91 -0.31 4.93 23.33
N THR A 92 -1.29 4.17 22.82
CA THR A 92 -1.21 3.52 21.50
C THR A 92 -2.09 4.17 20.45
N GLU A 93 -2.96 5.10 20.86
CA GLU A 93 -4.02 5.68 20.03
C GLU A 93 -4.99 4.65 19.42
N LEU A 94 -5.06 3.46 20.03
CA LEU A 94 -5.95 2.39 19.59
C LEU A 94 -7.29 2.47 20.33
N PRO A 95 -8.40 2.11 19.67
CA PRO A 95 -9.70 2.05 20.33
C PRO A 95 -9.69 1.08 21.52
N CYS A 96 -10.37 1.45 22.61
CA CYS A 96 -10.53 0.58 23.78
C CYS A 96 -11.18 -0.78 23.43
N THR A 97 -11.93 -0.88 22.33
CA THR A 97 -12.56 -2.13 21.89
C THR A 97 -11.52 -3.18 21.52
N VAL A 98 -10.53 -2.81 20.70
CA VAL A 98 -9.42 -3.69 20.29
C VAL A 98 -8.62 -4.13 21.52
N ILE A 99 -8.32 -3.19 22.42
CA ILE A 99 -7.52 -3.46 23.62
C ILE A 99 -8.26 -4.43 24.56
N LYS A 100 -9.58 -4.26 24.73
CA LYS A 100 -10.42 -5.18 25.52
C LYS A 100 -10.45 -6.58 24.93
N GLU A 101 -10.63 -6.70 23.61
CA GLU A 101 -10.60 -8.00 22.92
C GLU A 101 -9.26 -8.71 23.14
N ILE A 102 -8.14 -7.98 23.03
CA ILE A 102 -6.80 -8.54 23.26
C ILE A 102 -6.61 -8.94 24.72
N GLU A 103 -6.98 -8.09 25.66
CA GLU A 103 -6.90 -8.40 27.10
C GLU A 103 -7.72 -9.66 27.43
N GLU A 104 -8.95 -9.78 26.91
CA GLU A 104 -9.81 -10.95 27.10
C GLU A 104 -9.17 -12.22 26.53
N GLN A 105 -8.53 -12.15 25.35
CA GLN A 105 -7.85 -13.29 24.77
C GLN A 105 -6.59 -13.69 25.51
N LEU A 106 -5.77 -12.73 25.93
CA LEU A 106 -4.58 -13.01 26.72
C LEU A 106 -4.92 -13.64 28.09
N ASN A 107 -6.05 -13.24 28.67
CA ASN A 107 -6.54 -13.82 29.93
C ASN A 107 -7.15 -15.21 29.73
N SER A 108 -7.89 -15.43 28.64
CA SER A 108 -8.55 -16.72 28.36
C SER A 108 -7.60 -17.78 27.79
N HIS A 109 -6.56 -17.33 27.08
CA HIS A 109 -5.61 -18.17 26.36
C HIS A 109 -4.16 -17.68 26.57
N PRO A 110 -3.62 -17.80 27.80
CA PRO A 110 -2.27 -17.31 28.12
C PRO A 110 -1.14 -18.04 27.37
N GLU A 111 -1.43 -19.20 26.78
CA GLU A 111 -0.52 -19.99 25.95
C GLU A 111 -0.44 -19.54 24.49
N TRP A 112 -1.39 -18.72 24.02
CA TRP A 112 -1.44 -18.30 22.63
C TRP A 112 -0.25 -17.42 22.25
N ASP A 113 0.35 -17.71 21.10
CA ASP A 113 1.32 -16.82 20.48
C ASP A 113 0.65 -15.55 19.92
N ASN A 114 1.44 -14.61 19.39
CA ASN A 114 0.89 -13.35 18.87
C ASN A 114 0.02 -13.57 17.62
N GLU A 115 0.30 -14.60 16.81
CA GLU A 115 -0.47 -14.87 15.59
C GLU A 115 -1.84 -15.43 15.94
N GLN A 116 -1.92 -16.33 16.92
CA GLN A 116 -3.17 -16.89 17.42
C GLN A 116 -4.06 -15.82 18.06
N VAL A 117 -3.47 -14.93 18.87
CA VAL A 117 -4.20 -13.77 19.41
C VAL A 117 -4.69 -12.87 18.27
N LEU A 118 -3.82 -12.48 17.33
CA LEU A 118 -4.22 -11.62 16.21
C LEU A 118 -5.37 -12.22 15.39
N ALA A 119 -5.32 -13.52 15.12
CA ALA A 119 -6.36 -14.23 14.36
C ALA A 119 -7.72 -14.27 15.08
N GLY A 120 -7.74 -14.12 16.40
CA GLY A 120 -8.96 -14.08 17.19
C GLY A 120 -9.60 -12.69 17.29
N ILE A 121 -8.90 -11.61 16.93
CA ILE A 121 -9.42 -10.24 17.07
C ILE A 121 -10.40 -9.94 15.95
N GLN A 122 -11.57 -9.39 16.30
CA GLN A 122 -12.60 -9.00 15.33
C GLN A 122 -12.47 -7.53 14.92
N SER A 123 -12.03 -6.68 15.87
CA SER A 123 -11.80 -5.27 15.61
C SER A 123 -10.50 -5.03 14.82
N PRO A 124 -10.47 -4.06 13.88
CA PRO A 124 -9.25 -3.77 13.14
C PRO A 124 -8.16 -3.21 14.06
N VAL A 125 -6.99 -3.86 14.06
CA VAL A 125 -5.83 -3.46 14.88
C VAL A 125 -5.16 -2.22 14.29
N ILE A 126 -5.09 -2.11 12.96
CA ILE A 126 -4.58 -0.93 12.26
C ILE A 126 -5.75 -0.03 11.81
N PRO A 127 -5.77 1.26 12.20
CA PRO A 127 -6.82 2.22 11.79
C PRO A 127 -6.91 2.44 10.28
N GLU A 128 -8.12 2.64 9.76
CA GLU A 128 -8.36 2.83 8.32
C GLU A 128 -7.60 4.02 7.70
N ARG A 129 -7.27 5.05 8.49
CA ARG A 129 -6.51 6.22 8.02
C ARG A 129 -5.10 5.90 7.51
N LEU A 130 -4.58 4.70 7.80
CA LEU A 130 -3.29 4.19 7.32
C LEU A 130 -3.43 3.29 6.09
N LYS A 131 -4.64 3.10 5.56
CA LYS A 131 -4.90 2.46 4.26
C LYS A 131 -4.56 3.48 3.17
N LEU A 132 -3.31 3.49 2.72
CA LEU A 132 -2.84 4.25 1.55
C LEU A 132 -3.49 3.74 0.26
#